data_AF-A0A318CJI8-F1
#
_entry.id   AF-A0A318CJI8-F1
#
_cell.length_a   1.000
_cell.length_b   1.000
_cell.length_c   1.000
_cell.angle_alpha   90.00
_cell.angle_beta   90.00
_cell.angle_gamma   90.00
#
_symmetry.space_group_name_H-M   'P 1'
#
loop_
_entity.id
_entity.type
_entity.pdbx_description
1 polymer ?
#
loop_
_entity_poly.entity_id
_entity_poly.type
_entity_poly.pdbx_seq_one_letter_code
_entity_poly.pdbx_strand_id
1 'polypeptide(L)'
;MTINDIFWRTKVAAWVHDLAEKALVLLRDPAGHEGGTVARLKEQLFPAGLPTEVQKFIEKADHWAAAADRPQFPREKDGGRFQPWAQVRFAETPELVHPLSGERITIKQGFTDLDPAHLKAVSADHFESLIVKPNGDIDWRATALAFWRFGPERPARDLNLLWYLLPADTRVPDHTIWAHLDLTSALAGAFAADPSLTPALLAMSFGPVQDFIAQARSTSDLWAGSHLLSRLAWVGMRVIVRHEHTRYS
;
A
#
# COMPACT_ATOMS: atom_id res chain seq x y z
N MET A 1 9.06 22.25 -8.43
CA MET A 1 8.29 20.99 -8.54
C MET A 1 6.83 21.38 -8.79
N THR A 2 6.15 20.78 -9.77
CA THR A 2 4.70 21.03 -9.96
C THR A 2 3.91 20.28 -8.89
N ILE A 3 2.66 20.68 -8.62
CA ILE A 3 1.76 19.95 -7.69
C ILE A 3 1.62 18.48 -8.11
N ASN A 4 1.53 18.23 -9.42
CA ASN A 4 1.46 16.87 -9.94
C ASN A 4 2.76 16.07 -9.71
N ASP A 5 3.93 16.69 -9.85
CA ASP A 5 5.22 16.03 -9.59
C ASP A 5 5.41 15.69 -8.09
N ILE A 6 5.06 16.61 -7.18
CA ILE A 6 5.13 16.33 -5.73
C ILE A 6 4.10 15.27 -5.32
N PHE A 7 2.92 15.26 -5.92
CA PHE A 7 1.88 14.24 -5.69
C PHE A 7 2.41 12.84 -5.99
N TRP A 8 2.90 12.60 -7.22
CA TRP A 8 3.37 11.26 -7.61
C TRP A 8 4.63 10.83 -6.86
N ARG A 9 5.58 11.75 -6.62
CA ARG A 9 6.76 11.48 -5.78
C ARG A 9 6.37 11.07 -4.36
N THR A 10 5.40 11.77 -3.76
CA THR A 10 4.91 11.46 -2.42
C THR A 10 4.24 10.09 -2.39
N LYS A 11 3.46 9.73 -3.42
CA LYS A 11 2.86 8.40 -3.52
C LYS A 11 3.91 7.29 -3.61
N VAL A 12 4.98 7.47 -4.40
CA VAL A 12 6.10 6.51 -4.48
C VAL A 12 6.83 6.41 -3.15
N ALA A 13 7.13 7.55 -2.51
CA ALA A 13 7.79 7.57 -1.21
C ALA A 13 6.95 6.89 -0.12
N ALA A 14 5.63 7.05 -0.14
CA ALA A 14 4.70 6.36 0.75
C ALA A 14 4.69 4.84 0.50
N TRP A 15 4.83 4.38 -0.74
CA TRP A 15 4.90 2.94 -1.04
C TRP A 15 6.16 2.26 -0.48
N VAL A 16 7.27 3.00 -0.34
CA VAL A 16 8.55 2.45 0.13
C VAL A 16 8.86 2.78 1.59
N HIS A 17 7.92 3.41 2.31
CA HIS A 17 8.12 3.74 3.72
C HIS A 17 8.10 2.49 4.61
N ASP A 18 7.28 1.51 4.21
CA ASP A 18 7.10 0.23 4.89
C ASP A 18 6.90 -0.86 3.83
N LEU A 19 7.65 -1.95 3.92
CA LEU A 19 7.68 -2.97 2.86
C LEU A 19 7.17 -4.31 3.38
N ALA A 20 6.67 -5.13 2.46
CA ALA A 20 5.88 -6.30 2.82
C ALA A 20 6.63 -7.32 3.68
N GLU A 21 7.95 -7.43 3.54
CA GLU A 21 8.76 -8.31 4.38
C GLU A 21 8.85 -7.88 5.85
N LYS A 22 8.36 -6.69 6.23
CA LYS A 22 8.41 -6.19 7.61
C LYS A 22 7.94 -7.23 8.62
N ALA A 23 6.79 -7.87 8.39
CA ALA A 23 6.27 -8.88 9.32
C ALA A 23 7.26 -10.05 9.53
N LEU A 24 8.06 -10.39 8.52
CA LEU A 24 9.06 -11.47 8.58
C LEU A 24 10.42 -11.01 9.12
N VAL A 25 10.71 -9.71 9.10
CA VAL A 25 12.01 -9.12 9.47
C VAL A 25 12.00 -8.47 10.86
N LEU A 26 10.86 -7.90 11.27
CA LEU A 26 10.71 -7.15 12.52
C LEU A 26 11.10 -8.04 13.72
N LEU A 27 11.87 -7.47 14.65
CA LEU A 27 12.44 -8.15 15.84
C LEU A 27 13.49 -9.25 15.54
N ARG A 28 13.97 -9.37 14.29
CA ARG A 28 15.01 -10.32 13.88
C ARG A 28 16.27 -9.64 13.32
N ASP A 29 16.13 -8.45 12.74
CA ASP A 29 17.25 -7.65 12.25
C ASP A 29 17.52 -6.43 13.16
N PRO A 30 18.74 -6.28 13.72
CA PRO A 30 19.15 -5.10 14.48
C PRO A 30 19.02 -3.77 13.71
N ALA A 31 19.15 -3.79 12.39
CA ALA A 31 18.95 -2.62 11.53
C ALA A 31 17.45 -2.23 11.38
N GLY A 32 16.54 -3.05 11.91
CA GLY A 32 15.10 -2.83 11.82
C GLY A 32 14.53 -3.00 10.42
N HIS A 33 13.27 -2.59 10.23
CA HIS A 33 12.57 -2.66 8.94
C HIS A 33 12.87 -1.45 8.03
N GLU A 34 13.29 -0.32 8.60
CA GLU A 34 13.69 0.87 7.85
C GLU A 34 15.11 0.75 7.22
N GLY A 35 15.91 -0.21 7.68
CA GLY A 35 17.20 -0.57 7.10
C GLY A 35 17.10 -1.64 6.01
N GLY A 36 18.11 -1.72 5.14
CA GLY A 36 18.13 -2.67 4.01
C GLY A 36 17.25 -2.19 2.86
N THR A 37 16.10 -2.84 2.63
CA THR A 37 15.24 -2.58 1.46
C THR A 37 14.76 -1.13 1.39
N VAL A 38 14.18 -0.60 2.47
CA VAL A 38 13.70 0.80 2.54
C VAL A 38 14.84 1.78 2.29
N ALA A 39 16.00 1.58 2.92
CA ALA A 39 17.17 2.42 2.73
C ALA A 39 17.69 2.39 1.28
N ARG A 40 17.81 1.19 0.68
CA ARG A 40 18.24 0.98 -0.71
C ARG A 40 17.30 1.67 -1.70
N LEU A 41 15.99 1.49 -1.55
CA LEU A 41 15.00 2.16 -2.40
C LEU A 41 15.01 3.68 -2.21
N LYS A 42 15.14 4.17 -0.97
CA LYS A 42 15.24 5.62 -0.70
C LYS A 42 16.47 6.23 -1.35
N GLU A 43 17.63 5.58 -1.28
CA GLU A 43 18.85 6.03 -1.94
C GLU A 43 18.68 6.08 -3.46
N GLN A 44 18.08 5.06 -4.06
CA GLN A 44 17.90 4.99 -5.51
C GLN A 44 16.85 5.97 -6.04
N LEU A 45 15.74 6.14 -5.32
CA LEU A 45 14.63 7.02 -5.71
C LEU A 45 14.92 8.48 -5.37
N PHE A 46 15.55 8.73 -4.21
CA PHE A 46 15.81 10.06 -3.66
C PHE A 46 17.29 10.23 -3.29
N PRO A 47 18.22 10.21 -4.27
CA PRO A 47 19.66 10.28 -4.01
C PRO A 47 20.11 11.58 -3.33
N ALA A 48 19.35 12.67 -3.51
CA ALA A 48 19.56 13.95 -2.81
C ALA A 48 18.89 14.01 -1.42
N GLY A 49 18.31 12.90 -0.96
CA GLY A 49 17.48 12.83 0.24
C GLY A 49 15.99 13.04 -0.05
N LEU A 50 15.15 12.44 0.79
CA LEU A 50 13.71 12.65 0.77
C LEU A 50 13.39 14.06 1.26
N PRO A 51 12.63 14.88 0.50
CA PRO A 51 12.26 16.22 0.96
C PRO A 51 11.51 16.16 2.29
N THR A 52 11.85 17.06 3.24
CA THR A 52 11.24 17.10 4.58
C THR A 52 9.71 17.23 4.54
N GLU A 53 9.18 17.96 3.57
CA GLU A 53 7.74 18.12 3.40
C GLU A 53 7.06 16.79 3.01
N VAL A 54 7.65 16.06 2.05
CA VAL A 54 7.18 14.73 1.64
C VAL A 54 7.22 13.76 2.81
N GLN A 55 8.29 13.80 3.62
CA GLN A 55 8.39 12.99 4.83
C GLN A 55 7.24 13.29 5.80
N LYS A 56 6.91 14.56 6.06
CA LYS A 56 5.78 14.95 6.93
C LYS A 56 4.43 14.44 6.41
N PHE A 57 4.23 14.44 5.08
CA PHE A 57 3.01 13.89 4.49
C PHE A 57 2.89 12.38 4.72
N ILE A 58 4.00 11.65 4.58
CA ILE A 58 4.04 10.20 4.82
C ILE A 58 3.79 9.90 6.30
N GLU A 59 4.45 10.59 7.22
CA GLU A 59 4.25 10.40 8.67
C GLU A 59 2.80 10.66 9.09
N LYS A 60 2.19 11.73 8.58
CA LYS A 60 0.77 12.03 8.83
C LYS A 60 -0.14 10.97 8.23
N ALA A 61 0.16 10.50 7.02
CA ALA A 61 -0.63 9.50 6.31
C ALA A 61 -0.55 8.12 6.98
N ASP A 62 0.64 7.67 7.37
CA ASP A 62 0.85 6.41 8.10
C ASP A 62 0.07 6.44 9.43
N HIS A 63 0.15 7.52 10.19
CA HIS A 63 -0.64 7.67 11.42
C HIS A 63 -2.16 7.59 11.18
N TRP A 64 -2.66 8.21 10.10
CA TRP A 64 -4.10 8.17 9.78
C TRP A 64 -4.53 6.80 9.25
N ALA A 65 -3.72 6.17 8.41
CA ALA A 65 -3.96 4.83 7.90
C ALA A 65 -3.98 3.82 9.06
N ALA A 66 -2.95 3.84 9.91
CA ALA A 66 -2.87 3.01 11.10
C ALA A 66 -4.06 3.22 12.06
N ALA A 67 -4.57 4.45 12.21
CA ALA A 67 -5.74 4.72 13.03
C ALA A 67 -7.05 4.17 12.43
N ALA A 68 -7.09 3.97 11.12
CA ALA A 68 -8.21 3.31 10.43
C ALA A 68 -8.08 1.77 10.44
N ASP A 69 -6.84 1.26 10.35
CA ASP A 69 -6.55 -0.17 10.25
C ASP A 69 -6.68 -0.92 11.58
N ARG A 70 -6.41 -0.24 12.71
CA ARG A 70 -6.34 -0.90 14.03
C ARG A 70 -6.79 0.00 15.19
N PRO A 71 -7.25 -0.58 16.31
CA PRO A 71 -7.60 0.18 17.50
C PRO A 71 -6.37 0.86 18.13
N GLN A 72 -6.62 1.90 18.92
CA GLN A 72 -5.60 2.50 19.76
C GLN A 72 -5.27 1.56 20.92
N PHE A 73 -3.99 1.23 21.05
CA PHE A 73 -3.52 0.31 22.07
C PHE A 73 -3.14 1.00 23.38
N PRO A 74 -3.47 0.41 24.54
CA PRO A 74 -3.03 0.93 25.83
C PRO A 74 -1.50 0.83 25.94
N ARG A 75 -0.89 1.80 26.64
CA ARG A 75 0.52 1.74 27.01
C ARG A 75 0.63 1.62 28.52
N GLU A 76 1.37 0.62 28.97
CA GLU A 76 1.76 0.52 30.37
C GLU A 76 2.70 1.69 30.70
N LYS A 77 2.42 2.34 31.83
CA LYS A 77 3.11 3.57 32.27
C LYS A 77 4.62 3.39 32.36
N ASP A 78 5.06 2.22 32.82
CA ASP A 78 6.48 1.87 33.01
C ASP A 78 7.00 0.87 31.97
N GLY A 79 6.18 0.49 30.97
CA GLY A 79 6.52 -0.49 29.92
C GLY A 79 7.44 0.05 28.81
N GLY A 80 7.95 1.28 28.96
CA GLY A 80 8.85 1.90 27.99
C GLY A 80 8.26 2.15 26.60
N ARG A 81 9.14 2.38 25.62
CA ARG A 81 8.75 2.57 24.20
C ARG A 81 8.25 1.27 23.57
N PHE A 82 8.90 0.15 23.88
CA PHE A 82 8.61 -1.16 23.32
C PHE A 82 7.86 -2.03 24.34
N GLN A 83 6.54 -1.93 24.31
CA GLN A 83 5.65 -2.65 25.23
C GLN A 83 5.80 -4.17 25.03
N PRO A 84 6.10 -4.98 26.05
CA PRO A 84 6.36 -6.41 25.89
C PRO A 84 5.23 -7.17 25.20
N TRP A 85 3.98 -6.88 25.55
CA TRP A 85 2.79 -7.50 24.95
C TRP A 85 2.64 -7.18 23.45
N ALA A 86 3.21 -6.07 22.98
CA ALA A 86 3.13 -5.62 21.60
C ALA A 86 4.22 -6.23 20.69
N GLN A 87 5.16 -7.00 21.24
CA GLN A 87 6.28 -7.59 20.51
C GLN A 87 5.92 -8.94 19.90
N VAL A 88 4.96 -8.96 18.97
CA VAL A 88 4.53 -10.18 18.28
C VAL A 88 5.56 -10.58 17.23
N ARG A 89 6.23 -11.72 17.45
CA ARG A 89 7.23 -12.31 16.54
C ARG A 89 6.53 -13.18 15.49
N PHE A 90 6.02 -12.55 14.43
CA PHE A 90 5.26 -13.25 13.39
C PHE A 90 6.05 -14.38 12.72
N ALA A 91 7.37 -14.29 12.60
CA ALA A 91 8.17 -15.40 12.08
C ALA A 91 8.17 -16.64 12.98
N GLU A 92 7.93 -16.51 14.29
CA GLU A 92 7.90 -17.65 15.23
C GLU A 92 6.49 -18.24 15.32
N THR A 93 5.48 -17.36 15.45
CA THR A 93 4.07 -17.76 15.59
C THR A 93 3.20 -17.00 14.59
N PRO A 94 3.30 -17.30 13.29
CA PRO A 94 2.51 -16.61 12.26
C PRO A 94 1.03 -16.98 12.36
N GLU A 95 0.20 -15.94 12.49
CA GLU A 95 -1.25 -16.02 12.47
C GLU A 95 -1.79 -14.98 11.51
N LEU A 96 -2.80 -15.37 10.73
CA LEU A 96 -3.64 -14.46 9.95
C LEU A 96 -5.07 -14.56 10.46
N VAL A 97 -5.79 -13.44 10.47
CA VAL A 97 -7.20 -13.38 10.86
C VAL A 97 -8.01 -12.99 9.64
N HIS A 98 -9.06 -13.75 9.32
CA HIS A 98 -9.95 -13.36 8.25
C HIS A 98 -10.78 -12.14 8.68
N PRO A 99 -10.78 -11.01 7.93
CA PRO A 99 -11.35 -9.73 8.40
C PRO A 99 -12.86 -9.77 8.63
N LEU A 100 -13.60 -10.62 7.93
CA LEU A 100 -15.06 -10.76 8.11
C LEU A 100 -15.46 -11.85 9.12
N SER A 101 -14.97 -13.08 8.98
CA SER A 101 -15.36 -14.21 9.84
C SER A 101 -14.65 -14.22 11.20
N GLY A 102 -13.51 -13.53 11.32
CA GLY A 102 -12.63 -13.64 12.48
C GLY A 102 -11.91 -14.99 12.58
N GLU A 103 -11.97 -15.82 11.53
CA GLU A 103 -11.29 -17.11 11.49
C GLU A 103 -9.77 -16.92 11.61
N ARG A 104 -9.14 -17.68 12.52
CA ARG A 104 -7.71 -17.65 12.77
C ARG A 104 -7.01 -18.76 12.00
N ILE A 105 -6.01 -18.39 11.22
CA ILE A 105 -5.20 -19.30 10.41
C ILE A 105 -3.77 -19.25 10.93
N THR A 106 -3.38 -20.28 11.69
CA THR A 106 -2.01 -20.43 12.19
C THR A 106 -1.15 -21.21 11.20
N ILE A 107 0.04 -20.69 10.87
CA ILE A 107 0.99 -21.37 9.97
C ILE A 107 2.00 -22.14 10.83
N LYS A 108 1.80 -23.46 10.96
CA LYS A 108 2.48 -24.30 11.97
C LYS A 108 4.00 -24.33 11.88
N GLN A 109 4.57 -24.18 10.70
CA GLN A 109 6.01 -24.29 10.47
C GLN A 109 6.79 -23.03 10.87
N GLY A 110 6.13 -21.88 11.03
CA GLY A 110 6.83 -20.62 11.21
C GLY A 110 7.68 -20.23 9.99
N PHE A 111 8.52 -19.23 10.19
CA PHE A 111 9.41 -18.62 9.19
C PHE A 111 10.79 -18.26 9.79
N THR A 112 11.17 -18.87 10.91
CA THR A 112 12.43 -18.57 11.63
C THR A 112 13.67 -18.92 10.82
N ASP A 113 13.57 -19.87 9.90
CA ASP A 113 14.68 -20.34 9.07
C ASP A 113 14.93 -19.42 7.86
N LEU A 114 14.02 -18.47 7.58
CA LEU A 114 14.19 -17.52 6.48
C LEU A 114 15.19 -16.43 6.87
N ASP A 115 16.32 -16.34 6.19
CA ASP A 115 17.31 -15.28 6.41
C ASP A 115 16.70 -13.88 6.14
N PRO A 116 16.65 -12.98 7.14
CA PRO A 116 16.17 -11.61 6.96
C PRO A 116 16.92 -10.83 5.87
N ALA A 117 18.23 -11.06 5.70
CA ALA A 117 19.02 -10.37 4.68
C ALA A 117 18.59 -10.81 3.28
N HIS A 118 18.37 -12.11 3.08
CA HIS A 118 17.84 -12.64 1.83
C HIS A 118 16.43 -12.13 1.52
N LEU A 119 15.53 -12.09 2.51
CA LEU A 119 14.17 -11.54 2.33
C LEU A 119 14.20 -10.08 1.87
N LYS A 120 15.06 -9.26 2.49
CA LYS A 120 15.26 -7.86 2.11
C LYS A 120 15.82 -7.73 0.69
N ALA A 121 16.77 -8.57 0.31
CA ALA A 121 17.33 -8.55 -1.05
C ALA A 121 16.26 -8.89 -2.10
N VAL A 122 15.46 -9.94 -1.87
CA VAL A 122 14.35 -10.34 -2.75
C VAL A 122 13.31 -9.22 -2.87
N SER A 123 12.94 -8.59 -1.75
CA SER A 123 12.01 -7.46 -1.75
C SER A 123 12.59 -6.25 -2.51
N ALA A 124 13.86 -5.92 -2.28
CA ALA A 124 14.53 -4.81 -2.95
C ALA A 124 14.53 -5.03 -4.46
N ASP A 125 15.03 -6.16 -4.92
CA ASP A 125 15.16 -6.47 -6.34
C ASP A 125 13.79 -6.44 -7.03
N HIS A 126 12.73 -6.90 -6.36
CA HIS A 126 11.36 -6.82 -6.85
C HIS A 126 10.90 -5.37 -7.05
N PHE A 127 10.97 -4.53 -6.03
CA PHE A 127 10.54 -3.14 -6.13
C PHE A 127 11.43 -2.32 -7.07
N GLU A 128 12.74 -2.58 -7.11
CA GLU A 128 13.63 -1.93 -8.06
C GLU A 128 13.26 -2.25 -9.51
N SER A 129 12.84 -3.49 -9.80
CA SER A 129 12.38 -3.90 -11.13
C SER A 129 11.11 -3.18 -11.59
N LEU A 130 10.34 -2.64 -10.63
CA LEU A 130 9.11 -1.89 -10.88
C LEU A 130 9.34 -0.39 -11.05
N ILE A 131 10.57 0.11 -10.89
CA ILE A 131 10.90 1.52 -11.11
C ILE A 131 10.97 1.80 -12.62
N VAL A 132 10.10 2.68 -13.10
CA VAL A 132 9.96 2.97 -14.52
C VAL A 132 10.85 4.16 -14.91
N LYS A 133 11.81 3.92 -15.83
CA LYS A 133 12.80 4.92 -16.29
C LYS A 133 12.92 4.96 -17.83
N PRO A 134 11.93 5.48 -18.58
CA PRO A 134 11.92 5.39 -20.04
C PRO A 134 13.08 6.13 -20.71
N ASN A 135 13.57 7.21 -20.12
CA ASN A 135 14.65 8.05 -20.65
C ASN A 135 15.82 8.21 -19.66
N GLY A 136 15.99 7.26 -18.73
CA GLY A 136 16.97 7.35 -17.64
C GLY A 136 16.46 8.07 -16.38
N ASP A 137 15.51 9.00 -16.53
CA ASP A 137 14.82 9.65 -15.41
C ASP A 137 13.62 8.82 -14.91
N ILE A 138 13.35 8.90 -13.60
CA ILE A 138 12.21 8.22 -12.97
C ILE A 138 10.90 8.83 -13.44
N ASP A 139 10.02 8.01 -14.03
CA ASP A 139 8.61 8.33 -14.20
C ASP A 139 7.88 8.00 -12.89
N TRP A 140 7.68 9.02 -12.06
CA TRP A 140 7.05 8.88 -10.74
C TRP A 140 5.63 8.33 -10.80
N ARG A 141 4.87 8.70 -11.84
CA ARG A 141 3.50 8.25 -11.99
C ARG A 141 3.46 6.79 -12.41
N ALA A 142 4.21 6.42 -13.43
CA ALA A 142 4.29 5.03 -13.89
C ALA A 142 4.85 4.12 -12.80
N THR A 143 5.86 4.59 -12.05
CA THR A 143 6.42 3.87 -10.90
C THR A 143 5.39 3.68 -9.78
N ALA A 144 4.64 4.72 -9.39
CA ALA A 144 3.58 4.58 -8.39
C ALA A 144 2.50 3.57 -8.81
N LEU A 145 2.10 3.59 -10.08
CA LEU A 145 1.12 2.65 -10.62
C LEU A 145 1.69 1.23 -10.72
N ALA A 146 2.98 1.08 -11.04
CA ALA A 146 3.67 -0.21 -11.07
C ALA A 146 3.79 -0.81 -9.66
N PHE A 147 4.15 -0.02 -8.65
CA PHE A 147 4.18 -0.45 -7.26
C PHE A 147 2.79 -0.90 -6.78
N TRP A 148 1.76 -0.10 -7.05
CA TRP A 148 0.38 -0.46 -6.72
C TRP A 148 -0.07 -1.75 -7.39
N ARG A 149 0.18 -1.90 -8.69
CA ARG A 149 -0.34 -3.04 -9.46
C ARG A 149 0.48 -4.32 -9.26
N PHE A 150 1.79 -4.20 -9.17
CA PHE A 150 2.74 -5.31 -9.27
C PHE A 150 3.57 -5.52 -7.99
N GLY A 151 3.57 -4.57 -7.04
CA GLY A 151 4.18 -4.77 -5.73
C GLY A 151 3.67 -6.03 -5.01
N PRO A 152 2.35 -6.28 -4.97
CA PRO A 152 1.79 -7.52 -4.43
C PRO A 152 2.13 -8.78 -5.24
N GLU A 153 2.65 -8.67 -6.47
CA GLU A 153 3.02 -9.86 -7.25
C GLU A 153 4.25 -10.57 -6.65
N ARG A 154 4.33 -11.89 -6.88
CA ARG A 154 5.23 -12.80 -6.15
C ARG A 154 6.69 -12.51 -6.50
N PRO A 155 7.51 -11.96 -5.57
CA PRO A 155 8.91 -11.65 -5.87
C PRO A 155 9.78 -12.91 -5.94
N ALA A 156 9.34 -13.99 -5.29
CA ALA A 156 9.96 -15.30 -5.33
C ALA A 156 8.90 -16.41 -5.29
N ARG A 157 9.20 -17.54 -5.94
CA ARG A 157 8.30 -18.71 -6.00
C ARG A 157 7.92 -19.21 -4.60
N ASP A 158 8.85 -19.19 -3.67
CA ASP A 158 8.68 -19.78 -2.34
C ASP A 158 7.83 -18.92 -1.40
N LEU A 159 7.76 -17.60 -1.63
CA LEU A 159 6.86 -16.71 -0.88
C LEU A 159 5.40 -16.83 -1.32
N ASN A 160 5.15 -17.22 -2.57
CA ASN A 160 3.84 -17.57 -3.12
C ASN A 160 2.66 -16.71 -2.60
N LEU A 161 1.63 -17.32 -2.01
CA LEU A 161 0.46 -16.63 -1.48
C LEU A 161 0.76 -15.85 -0.20
N LEU A 162 1.81 -16.21 0.54
CA LEU A 162 2.17 -15.52 1.78
C LEU A 162 2.45 -14.05 1.52
N TRP A 163 3.18 -13.72 0.45
CA TRP A 163 3.51 -12.34 0.09
C TRP A 163 2.27 -11.44 -0.01
N TYR A 164 1.18 -11.93 -0.60
CA TYR A 164 -0.09 -11.20 -0.71
C TYR A 164 -0.81 -11.01 0.63
N LEU A 165 -0.51 -11.86 1.61
CA LEU A 165 -1.25 -11.98 2.87
C LEU A 165 -0.44 -11.50 4.07
N LEU A 166 0.81 -11.05 3.89
CA LEU A 166 1.62 -10.53 4.98
C LEU A 166 0.88 -9.35 5.67
N PRO A 167 0.72 -9.40 7.00
CA PRO A 167 -0.04 -8.40 7.71
C PRO A 167 0.73 -7.09 7.81
N ALA A 168 0.03 -5.95 7.79
CA ALA A 168 0.67 -4.66 8.08
C ALA A 168 1.06 -4.54 9.56
N ASP A 169 0.24 -5.14 10.43
CA ASP A 169 0.45 -5.19 11.87
C ASP A 169 0.36 -6.62 12.39
N THR A 170 1.45 -7.15 12.93
CA THR A 170 1.50 -8.51 13.45
C THR A 170 0.63 -8.71 14.70
N ARG A 171 0.20 -7.63 15.37
CA ARG A 171 -0.70 -7.66 16.53
C ARG A 171 -2.18 -7.74 16.13
N VAL A 172 -2.52 -7.28 14.92
CA VAL A 172 -3.86 -7.29 14.34
C VAL A 172 -3.76 -7.77 12.90
N PRO A 173 -3.48 -9.07 12.68
CA PRO A 173 -3.13 -9.57 11.36
C PRO A 173 -4.36 -9.86 10.48
N ASP A 174 -5.33 -8.93 10.46
CA ASP A 174 -6.58 -9.02 9.70
C ASP A 174 -6.59 -8.18 8.41
N HIS A 175 -5.59 -7.33 8.22
CA HIS A 175 -5.37 -6.53 7.03
C HIS A 175 -3.94 -6.72 6.52
N THR A 176 -3.82 -6.70 5.20
CA THR A 176 -2.53 -6.89 4.54
C THR A 176 -1.73 -5.59 4.56
N ILE A 177 -0.40 -5.72 4.50
CA ILE A 177 0.50 -4.57 4.27
C ILE A 177 0.13 -3.81 3.00
N TRP A 178 -0.41 -4.47 1.99
CA TRP A 178 -0.87 -3.86 0.74
C TRP A 178 -2.03 -2.90 0.95
N ALA A 179 -3.03 -3.27 1.76
CA ALA A 179 -4.15 -2.39 2.09
C ALA A 179 -3.68 -1.15 2.86
N HIS A 180 -2.75 -1.33 3.79
CA HIS A 180 -2.14 -0.24 4.53
C HIS A 180 -1.34 0.71 3.62
N LEU A 181 -0.54 0.18 2.69
CA LEU A 181 0.22 0.99 1.72
C LEU A 181 -0.69 1.70 0.72
N ASP A 182 -1.77 1.07 0.27
CA ASP A 182 -2.79 1.70 -0.57
C ASP A 182 -3.37 2.95 0.12
N LEU A 183 -3.79 2.80 1.38
CA LEU A 183 -4.39 3.88 2.16
C LEU A 183 -3.36 4.98 2.48
N THR A 184 -2.16 4.60 2.92
CA THR A 184 -1.07 5.54 3.22
C THR A 184 -0.67 6.33 1.97
N SER A 185 -0.52 5.66 0.83
CA SER A 185 -0.22 6.33 -0.45
C SER A 185 -1.35 7.24 -0.90
N ALA A 186 -2.62 6.85 -0.72
CA ALA A 186 -3.78 7.69 -1.04
C ALA A 186 -3.80 8.98 -0.21
N LEU A 187 -3.67 8.86 1.12
CA LEU A 187 -3.67 9.99 2.04
C LEU A 187 -2.45 10.90 1.83
N ALA A 188 -1.25 10.33 1.70
CA ALA A 188 -0.03 11.10 1.50
C ALA A 188 -0.09 11.92 0.19
N GLY A 189 -0.59 11.30 -0.89
CA GLY A 189 -0.85 12.00 -2.14
C GLY A 189 -1.88 13.14 -1.97
N ALA A 190 -3.00 12.88 -1.30
CA ALA A 190 -4.02 13.90 -1.05
C ALA A 190 -3.48 15.09 -0.23
N PHE A 191 -2.68 14.84 0.81
CA PHE A 191 -2.00 15.89 1.55
C PHE A 191 -1.02 16.69 0.67
N ALA A 192 -0.25 16.02 -0.18
CA ALA A 192 0.69 16.70 -1.08
C ALA A 192 0.00 17.56 -2.15
N ALA A 193 -1.23 17.22 -2.53
CA ALA A 193 -2.00 17.96 -3.53
C ALA A 193 -2.84 19.10 -2.95
N ASP A 194 -3.05 19.15 -1.63
CA ASP A 194 -3.89 20.15 -0.97
C ASP A 194 -3.09 20.97 0.07
N PRO A 195 -2.89 22.27 -0.14
CA PRO A 195 -2.23 23.14 0.83
C PRO A 195 -2.87 23.15 2.23
N SER A 196 -4.16 22.81 2.33
CA SER A 196 -4.87 22.72 3.62
C SER A 196 -4.67 21.38 4.35
N LEU A 197 -4.04 20.41 3.68
CA LEU A 197 -3.78 19.06 4.17
C LEU A 197 -5.06 18.33 4.62
N THR A 198 -6.16 18.50 3.87
CA THR A 198 -7.48 17.97 4.20
C THR A 198 -7.98 17.03 3.08
N PRO A 199 -7.76 15.72 3.19
CA PRO A 199 -8.29 14.75 2.23
C PRO A 199 -9.81 14.70 2.32
N ALA A 200 -10.46 14.47 1.17
CA ALA A 200 -11.90 14.26 1.08
C ALA A 200 -12.21 12.80 0.71
N LEU A 201 -13.29 12.27 1.27
CA LEU A 201 -13.86 11.00 0.83
C LEU A 201 -14.86 11.28 -0.30
N LEU A 202 -14.57 10.79 -1.50
CA LEU A 202 -15.47 10.90 -2.64
C LEU A 202 -16.33 9.64 -2.75
N ALA A 203 -17.64 9.79 -2.56
CA ALA A 203 -18.62 8.75 -2.86
C ALA A 203 -19.40 9.14 -4.12
N MET A 204 -19.33 8.29 -5.15
CA MET A 204 -20.08 8.44 -6.39
C MET A 204 -20.92 7.17 -6.61
N SER A 205 -22.18 7.36 -7.01
CA SER A 205 -23.06 6.26 -7.41
C SER A 205 -23.60 6.50 -8.81
N PHE A 206 -23.77 5.42 -9.57
CA PHE A 206 -24.34 5.45 -10.91
C PHE A 206 -25.59 4.58 -10.90
N GLY A 207 -26.72 5.10 -11.37
CA GLY A 207 -27.99 4.37 -11.36
C GLY A 207 -29.08 5.02 -12.21
N PRO A 208 -30.19 4.31 -12.46
CA PRO A 208 -30.55 2.97 -11.94
C PRO A 208 -29.91 1.82 -12.74
N VAL A 209 -29.11 0.97 -12.07
CA VAL A 209 -28.39 -0.16 -12.71
C VAL A 209 -29.36 -1.28 -13.12
N GLN A 210 -30.25 -1.68 -12.21
CA GLN A 210 -31.17 -2.79 -12.44
C GLN A 210 -32.17 -2.47 -13.56
N ASP A 211 -32.81 -1.30 -13.49
CA ASP A 211 -33.81 -0.90 -14.48
C ASP A 211 -33.20 -0.78 -15.89
N PHE A 212 -31.96 -0.33 -15.98
CA PHE A 212 -31.22 -0.24 -17.24
C PHE A 212 -30.92 -1.64 -17.82
N ILE A 213 -30.38 -2.55 -17.02
CA ILE A 213 -30.04 -3.92 -17.44
C ILE A 213 -31.31 -4.70 -17.80
N ALA A 214 -32.41 -4.50 -17.07
CA ALA A 214 -33.69 -5.17 -17.29
C ALA A 214 -34.34 -4.86 -18.65
N GLN A 215 -33.90 -3.82 -19.37
CA GLN A 215 -34.40 -3.52 -20.72
C GLN A 215 -33.85 -4.46 -21.80
N ALA A 216 -32.87 -5.31 -21.47
CA ALA A 216 -32.27 -6.25 -22.41
C ALA A 216 -33.29 -7.24 -22.98
N ARG A 217 -33.29 -7.46 -24.31
CA ARG A 217 -34.16 -8.43 -24.99
C ARG A 217 -33.42 -9.69 -25.44
N SER A 218 -32.10 -9.68 -25.29
CA SER A 218 -31.20 -10.80 -25.59
C SER A 218 -30.06 -10.85 -24.58
N THR A 219 -29.35 -11.98 -24.52
CA THR A 219 -28.11 -12.10 -23.73
C THR A 219 -27.03 -11.14 -24.22
N SER A 220 -27.01 -10.83 -25.52
CA SER A 220 -26.12 -9.81 -26.08
C SER A 220 -26.43 -8.42 -25.55
N ASP A 221 -27.71 -8.03 -25.47
CA ASP A 221 -28.11 -6.73 -24.90
C ASP A 221 -27.77 -6.65 -23.41
N LEU A 222 -27.98 -7.75 -22.67
CA LEU A 222 -27.66 -7.85 -21.25
C LEU A 222 -26.16 -7.62 -21.00
N TRP A 223 -25.32 -8.30 -21.78
CA TRP A 223 -23.86 -8.14 -21.72
C TRP A 223 -23.44 -6.73 -22.12
N ALA A 224 -23.99 -6.21 -23.23
CA ALA A 224 -23.64 -4.88 -23.73
C ALA A 224 -24.03 -3.78 -22.73
N GLY A 225 -25.21 -3.88 -22.11
CA GLY A 225 -25.67 -2.95 -21.07
C GLY A 225 -24.77 -3.00 -19.83
N SER A 226 -24.46 -4.19 -19.33
CA SER A 226 -23.56 -4.38 -18.18
C SER A 226 -22.14 -3.86 -18.45
N HIS A 227 -21.63 -4.11 -19.67
CA HIS A 227 -20.33 -3.63 -20.11
C HIS A 227 -20.31 -2.10 -20.26
N LEU A 228 -21.37 -1.49 -20.80
CA LEU A 228 -21.49 -0.04 -20.91
C LEU A 228 -21.44 0.63 -19.54
N LEU A 229 -22.21 0.14 -18.57
CA LEU A 229 -22.19 0.68 -17.20
C LEU A 229 -20.78 0.60 -16.58
N SER A 230 -20.13 -0.56 -16.70
CA SER A 230 -18.75 -0.75 -16.24
C SER A 230 -17.77 0.21 -16.93
N ARG A 231 -17.95 0.44 -18.23
CA ARG A 231 -17.11 1.36 -19.02
C ARG A 231 -17.32 2.82 -18.61
N LEU A 232 -18.55 3.24 -18.34
CA LEU A 232 -18.85 4.60 -17.85
C LEU A 232 -18.22 4.84 -16.48
N ALA A 233 -18.36 3.89 -15.55
CA ALA A 233 -17.70 3.95 -14.25
C ALA A 233 -16.16 4.05 -14.40
N TRP A 234 -15.57 3.25 -15.29
CA TRP A 234 -14.14 3.33 -15.58
C TRP A 234 -13.73 4.69 -16.17
N VAL A 235 -14.49 5.24 -17.10
CA VAL A 235 -14.20 6.58 -17.67
C VAL A 235 -14.23 7.66 -16.60
N GLY A 236 -15.18 7.61 -15.66
CA GLY A 236 -15.18 8.51 -14.50
C GLY A 236 -13.95 8.31 -13.61
N MET A 237 -13.62 7.06 -13.28
CA MET A 237 -12.47 6.73 -12.42
C MET A 237 -11.12 7.09 -13.04
N ARG A 238 -11.00 7.10 -14.38
CA ARG A 238 -9.77 7.52 -15.08
C ARG A 238 -9.33 8.92 -14.72
N VAL A 239 -10.26 9.85 -14.44
CA VAL A 239 -9.93 11.22 -14.02
C VAL A 239 -9.13 11.19 -12.72
N ILE A 240 -9.55 10.36 -11.77
CA ILE A 240 -8.88 10.17 -10.48
C ILE A 240 -7.52 9.48 -10.67
N VAL A 241 -7.47 8.37 -11.41
CA VAL A 241 -6.24 7.59 -11.66
C VAL A 241 -5.16 8.42 -12.37
N ARG A 242 -5.56 9.37 -13.22
CA ARG A 242 -4.63 10.23 -13.94
C ARG A 242 -4.13 11.41 -13.11
N HIS A 243 -4.87 11.78 -12.07
CA HIS A 243 -4.66 13.03 -11.33
C HIS A 243 -4.53 14.24 -12.29
N GLU A 244 -5.29 14.21 -13.39
CA GLU A 244 -5.31 15.29 -14.37
C GLU A 244 -6.17 16.42 -13.79
N HIS A 245 -5.53 17.46 -13.26
CA HIS A 245 -6.21 18.72 -13.01
C HIS A 245 -6.59 19.32 -14.37
N THR A 246 -7.81 19.04 -14.82
CA THR A 246 -8.44 19.85 -15.86
C THR A 246 -8.65 21.22 -15.23
N ARG A 247 -7.77 22.18 -15.52
CA ARG A 247 -8.08 23.59 -15.30
C ARG A 247 -9.24 23.90 -16.22
N TYR A 248 -10.46 23.81 -15.72
CA TYR A 248 -11.58 24.52 -16.31
C TYR A 248 -11.33 26.01 -15.99
N SER A 249 -10.66 26.69 -16.93
CA SER A 249 -10.66 28.15 -17.04
C SER A 249 -11.92 28.62 -17.72
#